data_AF-C6TH87-F1
#
_entry.id   AF-C6TH87-F1
#
_cell.length_a   1.000
_cell.length_b   1.000
_cell.length_c   1.000
_cell.angle_alpha   90.00
_cell.angle_beta   90.00
_cell.angle_gamma   90.00
#
_symmetry.space_group_name_H-M   'P 1'
#
loop_
_entity.id
_entity.type
_entity.pdbx_description
1 polymer ?
#
loop_
_entity_poly.entity_id
_entity_poly.type
_entity_poly.pdbx_seq_one_letter_code
_entity_poly.pdbx_strand_id
1 'polypeptide(L)'
;MLLLSGTRPDTQHIFVDVGFGFHVEFTWSEALNYIEKREEKIARQIEEYTQLIASIKAQIKLVCEGIRELLQLPAEKSLPERIF
;
A
#
# COMPACT_ATOMS: atom_id res chain seq x y z
N MET A 1 -12.48 -30.45 -12.54
CA MET A 1 -13.25 -29.38 -11.88
C MET A 1 -14.71 -29.81 -11.90
N LEU A 2 -15.22 -30.34 -10.78
CA LEU A 2 -16.62 -30.76 -10.67
C LEU A 2 -17.44 -29.56 -10.18
N LEU A 3 -18.39 -29.09 -10.98
CA LEU A 3 -19.39 -28.11 -10.56
C LEU A 3 -20.66 -28.87 -10.19
N LEU A 4 -21.06 -28.80 -8.92
CA LEU A 4 -22.32 -29.38 -8.44
C LEU A 4 -23.46 -28.37 -8.69
N SER A 5 -24.53 -28.81 -9.36
CA SER A 5 -25.74 -28.01 -9.55
C SER A 5 -26.58 -28.04 -8.27
N GLY A 6 -26.46 -26.99 -7.45
CA GLY A 6 -27.27 -26.78 -6.25
C GLY A 6 -28.09 -25.49 -6.35
N THR A 7 -29.32 -25.51 -5.85
CA THR A 7 -30.14 -24.30 -5.72
C THR A 7 -29.50 -23.37 -4.70
N ARG A 8 -29.17 -22.16 -5.12
CA ARG A 8 -28.39 -21.20 -4.33
C ARG A 8 -29.22 -20.75 -3.11
N PRO A 9 -28.74 -20.96 -1.87
CA PRO A 9 -29.36 -20.34 -0.70
C PRO A 9 -29.29 -18.82 -0.84
N ASP A 10 -30.17 -18.11 -0.13
CA ASP A 10 -30.37 -16.66 -0.26
C ASP A 10 -29.03 -15.90 -0.28
N THR A 11 -28.77 -15.19 -1.38
CA THR A 11 -27.49 -14.50 -1.63
C THR A 11 -27.54 -13.02 -1.32
N GLN A 12 -28.39 -12.58 -0.39
CA GLN A 12 -28.43 -11.18 0.03
C GLN A 12 -27.21 -10.78 0.86
N HIS A 13 -26.52 -11.77 1.44
CA HIS A 13 -25.37 -11.56 2.30
C HIS A 13 -24.14 -12.36 1.86
N ILE A 14 -22.97 -11.82 2.12
CA ILE A 14 -21.67 -12.44 1.89
C ILE A 14 -20.78 -12.27 3.11
N PHE A 15 -19.89 -13.23 3.35
CA PHE A 15 -18.86 -13.11 4.38
C PHE A 15 -17.64 -12.39 3.81
N VAL A 16 -17.28 -11.26 4.42
CA VAL A 16 -16.11 -10.46 4.03
C VAL A 16 -15.03 -10.59 5.11
N ASP A 17 -13.79 -10.84 4.68
CA ASP A 17 -12.62 -10.85 5.55
C ASP A 17 -12.29 -9.41 6.00
N VAL A 18 -12.34 -9.21 7.32
CA VAL A 18 -12.05 -7.92 7.97
C VAL A 18 -10.67 -7.89 8.64
N GLY A 19 -9.90 -8.97 8.53
CA GLY A 19 -8.55 -9.14 9.08
C GLY A 19 -8.52 -10.00 10.35
N PHE A 20 -7.30 -10.34 10.78
CA PHE A 20 -7.03 -11.14 11.99
C PHE A 20 -7.77 -12.49 12.04
N GLY A 21 -8.12 -13.06 10.88
CA GLY A 21 -8.86 -14.32 10.77
C GLY A 21 -10.37 -14.19 10.97
N PHE A 22 -10.89 -12.97 11.13
CA PHE A 22 -12.32 -12.72 11.30
C PHE A 22 -13.01 -12.42 9.97
N HIS A 23 -14.23 -12.95 9.86
CA HIS A 23 -15.13 -12.69 8.75
C HIS A 23 -16.43 -12.13 9.31
N VAL A 24 -17.02 -11.16 8.61
CA VAL A 24 -18.29 -10.54 8.98
C VAL A 24 -19.29 -10.73 7.84
N GLU A 25 -20.53 -11.05 8.18
CA GLU A 25 -21.63 -11.13 7.23
C GLU A 25 -22.09 -9.73 6.85
N PHE A 26 -22.03 -9.39 5.57
CA PHE A 26 -22.44 -8.10 5.01
C PHE A 26 -23.52 -8.29 3.96
N THR A 27 -24.44 -7.33 3.88
CA THR A 27 -25.21 -7.07 2.67
C THR A 27 -24.29 -6.60 1.52
N TRP A 28 -24.79 -6.65 0.28
CA TRP A 28 -24.05 -6.13 -0.87
C TRP A 28 -23.63 -4.67 -0.74
N SER A 29 -24.51 -3.80 -0.24
CA SER A 29 -24.21 -2.37 -0.06
C SER A 29 -23.17 -2.13 1.02
N GLU A 30 -23.21 -2.88 2.13
CA GLU A 30 -22.20 -2.82 3.18
C GLU A 30 -20.84 -3.29 2.68
N ALA A 31 -20.80 -4.38 1.90
CA ALA A 31 -19.58 -4.88 1.29
C ALA A 31 -18.95 -3.88 0.33
N LEU A 32 -19.74 -3.24 -0.54
CA LEU A 32 -19.25 -2.21 -1.46
C LEU A 32 -18.68 -1.00 -0.70
N ASN A 33 -19.41 -0.50 0.30
CA ASN A 33 -18.95 0.61 1.14
C ASN A 33 -17.67 0.25 1.93
N TYR A 34 -17.54 -0.99 2.38
CA TYR A 34 -16.34 -1.47 3.06
C TYR A 34 -15.13 -1.52 2.12
N ILE A 35 -15.33 -2.00 0.89
CA ILE A 35 -14.26 -2.06 -0.13
C ILE A 35 -13.77 -0.64 -0.45
N GLU A 36 -14.68 0.30 -0.70
CA GLU A 36 -14.35 1.69 -1.00
C GLU A 36 -13.50 2.33 0.11
N LYS A 37 -13.93 2.20 1.37
CA LYS A 37 -13.16 2.70 2.53
C LYS A 37 -11.79 2.04 2.66
N ARG A 38 -11.69 0.75 2.36
CA ARG A 38 -10.43 0.00 2.43
C ARG A 38 -9.48 0.43 1.32
N GLU A 39 -9.99 0.69 0.12
CA GLU A 39 -9.23 1.25 -1.00
C GLU A 39 -8.71 2.65 -0.67
N GLU A 40 -9.57 3.55 -0.18
CA GLU A 40 -9.18 4.91 0.23
C GLU A 40 -8.08 4.87 1.31
N LYS A 41 -8.24 3.99 2.32
CA LYS A 41 -7.24 3.81 3.37
C LYS A 41 -5.89 3.35 2.80
N ILE A 42 -5.89 2.38 1.90
CA ILE A 42 -4.65 1.86 1.30
C ILE A 42 -4.00 2.95 0.43
N ALA A 43 -4.78 3.68 -0.38
CA ALA A 43 -4.28 4.77 -1.20
C ALA A 43 -3.61 5.86 -0.35
N ARG A 44 -4.24 6.25 0.76
CA ARG A 44 -3.67 7.20 1.72
C ARG A 44 -2.37 6.68 2.35
N GLN A 45 -2.33 5.40 2.73
CA GLN A 45 -1.11 4.80 3.27
C GLN A 45 0.03 4.81 2.25
N ILE A 46 -0.26 4.54 0.97
CA ILE A 46 0.73 4.63 -0.11
C ILE A 46 1.29 6.05 -0.21
N GLU A 47 0.45 7.08 -0.16
CA GLU A 47 0.89 8.47 -0.20
C GLU A 47 1.76 8.82 1.02
N GLU A 48 1.33 8.47 2.22
CA GLU A 48 2.08 8.69 3.47
C GLU A 48 3.47 8.01 3.42
N TYR A 49 3.54 6.75 2.99
CA TYR A 49 4.82 6.05 2.85
C TYR A 49 5.69 6.62 1.73
N THR A 50 5.10 7.07 0.62
CA THR A 50 5.84 7.72 -0.47
C THR A 50 6.53 9.00 0.01
N GLN A 51 5.80 9.83 0.76
CA GLN A 51 6.34 11.05 1.36
C GLN A 51 7.44 10.75 2.38
N LEU A 52 7.23 9.74 3.23
CA LEU A 52 8.23 9.30 4.21
C LEU A 52 9.51 8.81 3.53
N ILE A 53 9.40 7.99 2.49
CA ILE A 53 10.55 7.50 1.71
C ILE A 53 11.30 8.67 1.07
N ALA A 54 10.59 9.63 0.48
CA ALA A 54 11.21 10.82 -0.11
C ALA A 54 11.96 11.65 0.94
N SER A 55 11.38 11.84 2.12
CA SER A 55 12.00 12.55 3.24
C SER A 55 13.29 11.86 3.71
N ILE A 56 13.25 10.54 3.93
CA ILE A 56 14.41 9.75 4.34
C ILE A 56 15.52 9.82 3.28
N LYS A 57 15.17 9.65 2.00
CA LYS A 57 16.14 9.76 0.89
C LYS A 57 16.80 11.14 0.85
N ALA A 58 16.03 12.20 1.03
CA ALA A 58 16.55 13.57 1.04
C ALA A 58 17.49 13.81 2.24
N GLN A 59 17.12 13.34 3.43
CA GLN A 59 17.96 13.44 4.63
C GLN A 59 19.29 12.68 4.47
N ILE A 60 19.25 11.45 3.97
CA ILE A 60 20.45 10.66 3.69
C ILE A 60 21.34 11.41 2.70
N LYS A 61 20.76 11.91 1.59
CA LYS A 61 21.51 12.65 0.59
C LYS A 61 22.17 13.89 1.19
N LEU A 62 21.44 14.68 1.97
CA LEU A 62 21.98 15.89 2.62
C LEU A 62 23.18 15.55 3.51
N VAL A 63 23.06 14.54 4.37
CA VAL A 63 24.17 14.12 5.25
C VAL A 63 25.37 13.63 4.45
N CYS A 64 25.14 12.83 3.40
CA CYS A 64 26.21 12.35 2.53
C CYS A 64 26.92 13.49 1.78
N GLU A 65 26.17 14.45 1.22
CA GLU A 65 26.74 15.65 0.58
C GLU A 65 27.55 16.47 1.58
N GLY A 66 27.03 16.71 2.79
CA GLY A 66 27.74 17.45 3.83
C GLY A 66 29.07 16.79 4.24
N ILE A 67 29.08 15.46 4.40
CA ILE A 67 30.32 14.72 4.66
C ILE A 67 31.29 14.82 3.48
N ARG A 68 30.77 14.69 2.24
CA ARG A 68 31.59 14.78 1.02
C ARG A 68 32.30 16.13 0.93
N GLU A 69 31.57 17.21 1.20
CA GLU A 69 32.11 18.59 1.21
C GLU A 69 33.19 18.77 2.27
N LEU A 70 32.94 18.32 3.51
CA LEU A 70 33.92 18.41 4.60
C LEU A 70 35.22 17.63 4.31
N LEU A 71 35.11 16.50 3.62
CA LEU A 71 36.24 15.66 3.25
C LEU A 71 36.87 16.02 1.89
N GLN A 72 36.36 17.04 1.20
CA GLN A 72 36.81 17.47 -0.14
C GLN A 72 36.81 16.33 -1.18
N LEU A 73 35.86 15.41 -1.05
CA LEU A 73 35.74 14.26 -1.94
C LEU A 73 35.11 14.68 -3.29
N PRO A 74 35.49 14.06 -4.41
CA PRO A 74 34.92 14.39 -5.71
C PRO A 74 33.43 14.06 -5.78
N ALA A 75 32.68 14.84 -6.58
CA ALA A 75 31.25 14.64 -6.77
C ALA A 75 30.95 13.24 -7.31
N GLU A 76 29.91 12.62 -6.74
CA GLU A 76 29.48 11.28 -7.14
C GLU A 76 28.76 11.34 -8.50
N LYS A 77 29.05 10.38 -9.39
CA LYS A 77 28.36 10.28 -10.68
C LYS A 77 26.94 9.81 -10.42
N SER A 78 25.95 10.57 -10.89
CA SER A 78 24.54 10.18 -10.80
C SER A 78 24.33 8.85 -11.52
N LEU A 79 23.94 7.82 -10.78
CA LEU A 79 23.40 6.60 -11.37
C LEU A 79 21.94 6.88 -11.78
N PRO A 80 21.47 6.31 -12.90
CA PRO A 80 20.08 6.46 -13.30
C PRO A 80 19.17 5.93 -12.18
N GLU A 81 18.13 6.69 -11.83
CA GLU A 81 17.15 6.26 -10.85
C GLU A 81 16.53 4.94 -11.32
N ARG A 82 16.66 3.89 -10.49
CA ARG A 82 15.92 2.65 -10.70
C ARG A 82 14.45 2.95 -10.45
N ILE A 83 13.70 3.04 -11.54
CA ILE A 83 12.24 3.07 -11.53
C ILE A 83 11.79 1.66 -11.13
N PHE A 84 11.08 1.54 -10.01
CA PHE A 84 10.41 0.32 -9.54
C PHE A 84 8.92 0.48 -9.73
#